data_AF-A0A1H4HIQ6-F1
#
_entry.id   AF-A0A1H4HIQ6-F1
#
_cell.length_a   1.000
_cell.length_b   1.000
_cell.length_c   1.000
_cell.angle_alpha   90.00
_cell.angle_beta   90.00
_cell.angle_gamma   90.00
#
_symmetry.space_group_name_H-M   'P 1'
#
loop_
_entity.id
_entity.type
_entity.pdbx_description
1 polymer ?
#
loop_
_entity_poly.entity_id
_entity_poly.type
_entity_poly.pdbx_seq_one_letter_code
_entity_poly.pdbx_strand_id
1 'polypeptide(L)'
;MDILTLASTAFILAKPFLEKTQEGVARKVGEDIWNLIKTPFTKKGKDKVEELAGTDQELFKTELQQYLLEDETFAKQLNELINQSQNLLSGNFQQNINSYDKIEKQINIQTNSGNIEM
;
A
#
# COMPACT_ATOMS: atom_id res chain seq x y z
N MET A 1 -5.02 -8.48 10.90
CA MET A 1 -3.85 -8.04 11.69
C MET A 1 -4.34 -7.57 13.04
N ASP A 2 -3.52 -7.71 14.08
CA ASP A 2 -3.78 -7.04 15.36
C ASP A 2 -3.72 -5.51 15.19
N ILE A 3 -4.46 -4.74 16.00
CA ILE A 3 -4.54 -3.26 15.90
C ILE A 3 -3.16 -2.60 16.08
N LEU A 4 -2.34 -3.14 16.99
CA LEU A 4 -1.01 -2.63 17.28
C LEU A 4 -0.08 -2.85 16.06
N THR A 5 -0.22 -4.01 15.43
CA THR A 5 0.45 -4.31 14.15
C THR A 5 -0.04 -3.40 13.05
N LEU A 6 -1.35 -3.19 12.94
CA LEU A 6 -1.98 -2.37 11.91
C LEU A 6 -1.51 -0.90 11.98
N ALA A 7 -1.53 -0.31 13.17
CA ALA A 7 -1.06 1.06 13.40
C ALA A 7 0.44 1.20 13.08
N SER A 8 1.25 0.22 13.50
CA SER A 8 2.69 0.23 13.24
C SER A 8 3.01 0.10 11.75
N THR A 9 2.35 -0.83 11.05
CA THR A 9 2.52 -1.03 9.61
C THR A 9 2.05 0.18 8.82
N ALA A 10 0.91 0.78 9.18
CA ALA A 10 0.43 2.02 8.56
C ALA A 10 1.46 3.14 8.67
N PHE A 11 2.01 3.34 9.87
CA PHE A 11 3.02 4.36 10.10
C PHE A 11 4.30 4.09 9.28
N ILE A 12 4.79 2.84 9.24
CA ILE A 12 5.98 2.48 8.46
C ILE A 12 5.78 2.76 6.97
N LEU A 13 4.60 2.44 6.43
CA LEU A 13 4.30 2.66 5.01
C LEU A 13 4.10 4.15 4.68
N ALA A 14 3.56 4.94 5.61
CA ALA A 14 3.42 6.39 5.46
C ALA A 14 4.72 7.16 5.66
N LYS A 15 5.66 6.64 6.47
CA LYS A 15 6.95 7.27 6.77
C LYS A 15 7.73 7.76 5.54
N PRO A 16 7.94 6.98 4.47
CA PRO A 16 8.67 7.45 3.29
C PRO A 16 7.99 8.63 2.57
N PHE A 17 6.67 8.78 2.69
CA PHE A 17 5.96 9.96 2.19
C PHE A 17 6.27 11.19 3.06
N LEU A 18 6.25 11.05 4.39
CA LEU A 18 6.57 12.12 5.34
C LEU A 18 8.02 12.59 5.20
N GLU A 19 8.95 11.65 5.08
CA GLU A 19 10.39 11.95 4.92
C GLU A 19 10.73 12.36 3.48
N LYS A 20 9.78 12.25 2.53
CA LYS A 20 9.99 12.51 1.09
C LYS A 20 11.17 11.73 0.51
N THR A 21 11.44 10.55 1.06
CA THR A 21 12.64 9.74 0.76
C THR A 21 12.45 8.79 -0.41
N GLN A 22 11.21 8.56 -0.86
CA GLN A 22 10.92 7.67 -1.99
C GLN A 22 10.09 8.35 -3.09
N GLU A 23 10.23 7.82 -4.31
CA GLU A 23 9.56 8.29 -5.52
C GLU A 23 8.69 7.18 -6.14
N GLY A 24 7.78 7.54 -7.04
CA GLY A 24 6.94 6.57 -7.74
C GLY A 24 5.88 5.89 -6.87
N VAL A 25 5.71 4.57 -7.06
CA VAL A 25 4.62 3.78 -6.43
C VAL A 25 4.71 3.77 -4.91
N ALA A 26 5.92 3.68 -4.34
CA ALA A 26 6.13 3.69 -2.90
C ALA A 26 5.70 5.02 -2.25
N ARG A 27 5.90 6.15 -2.95
CA ARG A 27 5.44 7.46 -2.49
C ARG A 27 3.92 7.57 -2.48
N LYS A 28 3.27 7.10 -3.56
CA LYS A 28 1.81 7.10 -3.66
C LYS A 28 1.17 6.23 -2.57
N VAL A 29 1.72 5.04 -2.35
CA VAL A 29 1.29 4.16 -1.25
C VAL A 29 1.41 4.85 0.11
N GLY A 30 2.54 5.51 0.36
CA GLY A 30 2.73 6.25 1.61
C GLY A 30 1.77 7.43 1.75
N GLU A 31 1.48 8.13 0.66
CA GLU A 31 0.52 9.24 0.62
C GLU A 31 -0.91 8.79 0.90
N ASP A 32 -1.37 7.72 0.25
CA ASP A 32 -2.71 7.14 0.44
C ASP A 32 -2.90 6.69 1.89
N ILE A 33 -1.92 5.96 2.45
CA ILE A 33 -1.98 5.52 3.84
C ILE A 33 -1.94 6.72 4.79
N TRP A 34 -1.10 7.71 4.54
CA TRP A 34 -1.04 8.93 5.34
C TRP A 34 -2.38 9.68 5.35
N ASN A 35 -2.98 9.86 4.18
CA ASN A 35 -4.27 10.53 4.03
C ASN A 35 -5.38 9.82 4.81
N LEU A 36 -5.36 8.48 4.82
CA LEU A 36 -6.31 7.71 5.61
C LEU A 36 -6.06 7.88 7.11
N ILE A 37 -4.82 7.69 7.59
CA ILE A 37 -4.54 7.71 9.03
C ILE A 37 -4.62 9.10 9.66
N LYS A 38 -4.43 10.19 8.91
CA LYS A 38 -4.58 11.56 9.44
C LYS A 38 -6.04 12.00 9.59
N THR A 39 -6.97 11.35 8.87
CA THR A 39 -8.40 11.69 8.86
C THR A 39 -9.05 11.72 10.25
N PRO A 40 -8.88 10.70 11.13
CA PRO A 40 -9.45 10.76 12.48
C PRO A 40 -8.84 11.89 13.33
N PHE A 41 -7.56 12.20 13.16
CA PHE A 41 -6.89 13.28 13.89
C PHE A 41 -7.41 14.66 13.47
N THR A 42 -7.56 14.90 12.16
CA THR A 42 -8.11 16.18 11.66
C THR A 42 -9.58 16.34 12.03
N LYS A 43 -10.39 15.26 12.01
CA LYS A 43 -11.78 15.29 12.51
C LYS A 43 -11.87 15.65 13.99
N LYS A 44 -10.86 15.30 14.79
CA LYS A 44 -10.76 15.65 16.23
C LYS A 44 -10.10 17.02 16.46
N GLY A 45 -9.85 17.80 15.40
CA GLY A 45 -9.31 19.16 15.49
C GLY A 45 -7.80 19.25 15.66
N LYS A 46 -7.04 18.18 15.34
CA LYS A 46 -5.58 18.23 15.31
C LYS A 46 -5.10 18.65 13.93
N ASP A 47 -4.71 19.91 13.79
CA ASP A 47 -4.17 20.46 12.54
C ASP A 47 -2.71 20.08 12.28
N LYS A 48 -1.97 19.63 13.30
CA LYS A 48 -0.51 19.38 13.23
C LYS A 48 -0.13 17.90 13.34
N VAL A 49 -0.84 17.04 12.61
CA VAL A 49 -0.66 15.58 12.67
C VAL A 49 0.74 15.16 12.19
N GLU A 50 1.29 15.86 11.20
CA GLU A 50 2.64 15.60 10.68
C GLU A 50 3.72 15.92 11.72
N GLU A 51 3.58 17.03 12.45
CA GLU A 51 4.48 17.38 13.55
C GLU A 51 4.37 16.38 14.70
N LEU A 52 3.15 15.95 15.06
CA LEU A 52 2.94 14.90 16.07
C LEU A 52 3.62 13.59 15.67
N ALA A 53 3.45 13.16 14.42
CA ALA A 53 4.09 11.98 13.86
C ALA A 53 5.63 12.09 13.80
N GLY A 54 6.18 13.29 13.69
CA GLY A 54 7.62 13.54 13.67
C GLY A 54 8.26 13.70 15.04
N THR A 55 7.57 14.38 15.97
CA THR A 55 8.09 14.73 17.30
C THR A 55 7.81 13.66 18.34
N ASP A 56 6.64 13.03 18.31
CA ASP A 56 6.21 12.05 19.31
C ASP A 56 5.53 10.84 18.66
N GLN A 57 6.36 10.00 18.05
CA GLN A 57 5.92 8.81 17.31
C GLN A 57 5.14 7.82 18.18
N GLU A 58 5.48 7.73 19.47
CA GLU A 58 4.86 6.79 20.40
C GLU A 58 3.44 7.25 20.76
N LEU A 59 3.28 8.55 21.04
CA LEU A 59 1.96 9.16 21.25
C LEU A 59 1.10 9.05 19.99
N PHE A 60 1.64 9.36 18.81
CA PHE A 60 0.91 9.21 17.54
C PHE A 60 0.38 7.79 17.32
N LYS A 61 1.24 6.78 17.53
CA LYS A 61 0.84 5.36 17.40
C LYS A 61 -0.23 4.98 18.41
N THR A 62 -0.11 5.46 19.64
CA THR A 62 -1.09 5.18 20.71
C THR A 62 -2.45 5.76 20.36
N GLU A 63 -2.50 7.02 19.90
CA GLU A 63 -3.77 7.64 19.49
C GLU A 63 -4.36 7.00 18.24
N LEU A 64 -3.53 6.63 17.27
CA LEU A 64 -3.98 5.89 16.09
C LEU A 64 -4.60 4.55 16.49
N GLN A 65 -4.00 3.83 17.44
CA GLN A 65 -4.58 2.60 17.99
C GLN A 65 -5.93 2.86 18.64
N GLN A 66 -6.08 3.93 19.42
CA GLN A 66 -7.37 4.28 20.01
C GLN A 66 -8.43 4.55 18.94
N TYR A 67 -8.11 5.30 17.90
CA TYR A 67 -9.06 5.54 16.80
C TYR A 67 -9.43 4.27 16.04
N LEU A 68 -8.49 3.33 15.88
CA LEU A 68 -8.76 2.02 15.29
C LEU A 68 -9.62 1.12 16.18
N LEU A 69 -9.53 1.27 17.50
CA LEU A 69 -10.38 0.55 18.46
C LEU A 69 -11.78 1.17 18.57
N GLU A 70 -11.89 2.50 18.46
CA GLU A 70 -13.16 3.22 18.50
C GLU A 70 -13.98 3.06 17.21
N ASP A 71 -13.32 2.93 16.05
CA ASP A 71 -13.97 2.82 14.74
C ASP A 71 -13.51 1.56 13.98
N GLU A 72 -14.30 0.49 14.08
CA GLU A 72 -14.04 -0.77 13.38
C GLU A 72 -14.06 -0.61 11.84
N THR A 73 -14.84 0.34 11.32
CA THR A 73 -14.91 0.59 9.87
C THR A 73 -13.60 1.19 9.40
N PHE A 74 -13.08 2.16 10.15
CA PHE A 74 -11.76 2.74 9.90
C PHE A 74 -10.66 1.68 9.98
N ALA A 75 -10.71 0.78 10.97
CA ALA A 75 -9.76 -0.32 11.08
C ALA A 75 -9.81 -1.28 9.88
N LYS A 76 -11.00 -1.63 9.40
CA LYS A 76 -11.19 -2.44 8.19
C LYS A 76 -10.61 -1.74 6.96
N GLN A 77 -10.97 -0.47 6.75
CA GLN A 77 -10.48 0.32 5.62
C GLN A 77 -8.95 0.42 5.61
N LEU A 78 -8.34 0.68 6.77
CA LEU A 78 -6.89 0.75 6.88
C LEU A 78 -6.23 -0.60 6.60
N ASN A 79 -6.80 -1.69 7.10
CA ASN A 79 -6.30 -3.03 6.84
C ASN A 79 -6.40 -3.39 5.35
N GLU A 80 -7.51 -3.07 4.68
CA GLU A 80 -7.66 -3.27 3.24
C GLU A 80 -6.63 -2.45 2.45
N LEU A 81 -6.47 -1.17 2.78
CA LEU A 81 -5.52 -0.29 2.11
C LEU A 81 -4.07 -0.78 2.28
N ILE A 82 -3.70 -1.26 3.47
CA ILE A 82 -2.38 -1.85 3.72
C ILE A 82 -2.19 -3.13 2.91
N ASN A 83 -3.19 -4.01 2.85
CA ASN A 83 -3.09 -5.22 2.04
C ASN A 83 -2.96 -4.89 0.55
N GLN A 84 -3.74 -3.94 0.03
CA GLN A 84 -3.62 -3.46 -1.34
C GLN A 84 -2.26 -2.85 -1.61
N SER A 85 -1.75 -2.04 -0.69
CA SER A 85 -0.42 -1.42 -0.77
C SER A 85 0.69 -2.45 -0.80
N GLN A 86 0.63 -3.47 0.05
CA GLN A 86 1.60 -4.57 0.06
C GLN A 86 1.53 -5.38 -1.24
N ASN A 87 0.32 -5.61 -1.79
CA ASN A 87 0.14 -6.24 -3.09
C ASN A 87 0.61 -5.35 -4.25
N LEU A 88 0.49 -4.04 -4.17
CA LEU A 88 1.00 -3.12 -5.20
C LEU A 88 2.52 -3.02 -5.17
N LEU A 89 3.12 -2.99 -3.97
CA LEU A 89 4.56 -3.01 -3.80
C LEU A 89 5.12 -4.35 -4.27
N SER A 90 4.61 -5.47 -3.75
CA SER A 90 5.01 -6.83 -4.15
C SER A 90 4.69 -7.11 -5.63
N GLY A 91 3.55 -6.62 -6.10
CA GLY A 91 3.06 -6.73 -7.47
C GLY A 91 3.87 -5.91 -8.45
N ASN A 92 4.43 -4.76 -8.09
CA ASN A 92 5.40 -4.06 -8.94
C ASN A 92 6.75 -4.79 -9.01
N PHE A 93 7.15 -5.49 -7.93
CA PHE A 93 8.28 -6.41 -7.97
C PHE A 93 7.97 -7.68 -8.80
N GLN A 94 6.74 -8.19 -8.75
CA GLN A 94 6.28 -9.36 -9.53
C GLN A 94 5.81 -9.03 -10.96
N GLN A 95 5.51 -7.77 -11.29
CA GLN A 95 5.17 -7.35 -12.66
C GLN A 95 6.40 -7.32 -13.56
N ASN A 96 7.61 -7.36 -12.99
CA ASN A 96 8.82 -7.68 -13.77
C ASN A 96 9.01 -9.20 -14.00
N ILE A 97 8.17 -10.07 -13.40
CA ILE A 97 8.23 -11.53 -13.59
C ILE A 97 6.92 -12.14 -14.15
N ASN A 98 5.81 -11.39 -14.19
CA ASN A 98 4.51 -11.88 -14.67
C ASN A 98 3.89 -11.05 -15.81
N SER A 99 4.71 -10.58 -16.76
CA SER A 99 4.24 -10.22 -18.12
C SER A 99 4.77 -11.20 -19.16
N TYR A 100 4.82 -12.50 -18.82
CA TYR A 100 5.09 -13.57 -19.78
C TYR A 100 4.23 -14.82 -19.63
N ASP A 101 3.11 -14.77 -18.89
CA ASP A 101 2.16 -15.88 -18.89
C ASP A 101 0.72 -15.35 -18.77
N LYS A 102 -0.12 -15.77 -19.72
CA LYS A 102 -1.52 -15.35 -19.96
C LYS A 102 -1.76 -14.00 -20.64
N ILE A 103 -1.15 -13.82 -21.82
CA ILE A 103 -1.97 -13.38 -22.96
C ILE A 103 -2.56 -14.66 -23.57
N GLU A 104 -3.79 -14.98 -23.18
CA GLU A 104 -4.64 -15.94 -23.90
C GLU A 104 -5.05 -15.35 -25.26
N LYS A 105 -4.08 -15.26 -26.18
CA LYS A 105 -4.37 -15.29 -27.60
C LYS A 105 -3.82 -16.61 -28.13
N GLN A 106 -4.72 -17.57 -28.29
CA GLN A 106 -4.49 -18.73 -29.13
C GLN A 106 -3.89 -18.28 -30.47
N ILE A 107 -2.62 -18.55 -30.70
CA ILE A 107 -2.09 -18.60 -32.06
C ILE A 107 -2.43 -19.99 -32.56
N ASN A 108 -3.43 -20.07 -33.42
CA ASN A 108 -3.78 -21.27 -34.15
C ASN A 108 -2.68 -21.51 -35.19
N ILE A 109 -1.60 -22.19 -34.81
CA ILE A 109 -0.53 -22.58 -35.74
C ILE A 109 -1.03 -23.83 -36.47
N GLN A 110 -1.73 -23.62 -37.59
CA GLN A 110 -1.79 -24.64 -38.63
C GLN A 110 -0.38 -24.80 -39.18
N THR A 111 0.23 -25.93 -38.84
CA THR A 111 1.52 -26.39 -39.36
C THR A 111 1.42 -26.55 -40.88
N ASN A 112 1.86 -25.54 -41.63
CA ASN A 112 2.18 -25.72 -43.04
C ASN A 112 3.59 -26.31 -43.12
N SER A 113 3.69 -27.63 -43.06
CA SER A 113 4.93 -28.36 -43.34
C SER A 113 5.20 -28.30 -44.85
N GLY A 114 5.84 -27.23 -45.30
CA GLY A 114 6.56 -27.20 -46.56
C GLY A 114 7.85 -28.00 -46.40
N ASN A 115 7.87 -29.21 -46.95
CA ASN A 115 9.06 -30.03 -47.08
C ASN A 115 10.00 -29.34 -48.09
N ILE A 116 11.16 -28.84 -47.64
CA ILE A 116 12.25 -28.47 -48.56
C ILE A 116 13.22 -29.66 -48.57
N GLU A 117 13.12 -30.48 -49.62
CA GLU A 117 14.21 -31.38 -49.98
C GLU A 117 15.33 -30.56 -50.65
N MET A 118 16.57 -30.84 -50.25
CA MET A 118 17.79 -30.32 -50.87
C MET A 118 18.03 -30.96 -52.24
#